data_AF-A0A966Q0C0-F1
#
_entry.id   AF-A0A966Q0C0-F1
#
_cell.length_a   1.000
_cell.length_b   1.000
_cell.length_c   1.000
_cell.angle_alpha   90.00
_cell.angle_beta   90.00
_cell.angle_gamma   90.00
#
_symmetry.space_group_name_H-M   'P 1'
#
loop_
_entity.id
_entity.type
_entity.pdbx_description
1 polymer ?
#
loop_
_entity_poly.entity_id
_entity_poly.type
_entity_poly.pdbx_seq_one_letter_code
_entity_poly.pdbx_strand_id
1 'polypeptide(L)'
;MTVAKKATPAAIAVLRQATALRPKRKKASDGLLPSAAHLKQSPNSDHNTGYAVDLTHDPDNGIDCFLIFDKLKEDKRVKYLIFHSVIWSAKNGESRYTGINKHNKHLHISIKDNCGNDTSPWFPWMGTATTLNKVKASVKPLPKKENK
;
A
#
# COMPACT_ATOMS: atom_id res chain seq x y z
N MET A 1 -17.80 13.51 0.18
CA MET A 1 -16.38 13.67 -0.20
C MET A 1 -16.24 13.39 -1.68
N THR A 2 -15.44 14.20 -2.40
CA THR A 2 -15.12 13.95 -3.81
C THR A 2 -14.04 12.87 -3.91
N VAL A 3 -14.24 11.86 -4.76
CA VAL A 3 -13.25 10.79 -4.97
C VAL A 3 -12.00 11.36 -5.63
N ALA A 4 -10.84 11.05 -5.08
CA ALA A 4 -9.55 11.50 -5.59
C ALA A 4 -9.32 11.01 -7.02
N LYS A 5 -8.81 11.91 -7.87
CA LYS A 5 -8.43 11.60 -9.25
C LYS A 5 -7.02 11.01 -9.36
N LYS A 6 -6.18 11.20 -8.33
CA LYS A 6 -4.80 10.73 -8.25
C LYS A 6 -4.50 10.24 -6.83
N ALA A 7 -3.70 9.19 -6.70
CA ALA A 7 -3.13 8.82 -5.41
C ALA A 7 -2.01 9.78 -5.04
N THR A 8 -1.75 9.89 -3.74
CA THR A 8 -0.69 10.74 -3.20
C THR A 8 0.69 10.24 -3.61
N PRO A 9 1.70 11.13 -3.71
CA PRO A 9 3.08 10.74 -3.97
C PRO A 9 3.60 9.65 -3.04
N ALA A 10 3.25 9.71 -1.75
CA ALA A 10 3.65 8.73 -0.74
C ALA A 10 3.08 7.32 -1.02
N ALA A 11 1.79 7.21 -1.36
CA ALA A 11 1.15 5.96 -1.76
C ALA A 11 1.80 5.36 -3.03
N ILE A 12 2.06 6.20 -4.03
CA ILE A 12 2.77 5.79 -5.26
C ILE A 12 4.19 5.31 -4.95
N ALA A 13 4.87 5.97 -4.01
CA ALA A 13 6.24 5.63 -3.62
C ALA A 13 6.36 4.21 -3.04
N VAL A 14 5.38 3.74 -2.27
CA VAL A 14 5.34 2.34 -1.78
C VAL A 14 5.52 1.35 -2.94
N LEU A 15 4.67 1.44 -3.97
CA LEU A 15 4.70 0.48 -5.09
C LEU A 15 5.96 0.60 -5.93
N ARG A 16 6.45 1.83 -6.14
CA ARG A 16 7.68 2.09 -6.89
C ARG A 16 8.90 1.55 -6.16
N GLN A 17 9.03 1.83 -4.86
CA GLN A 17 10.15 1.36 -4.05
C GLN A 17 10.13 -0.16 -3.92
N ALA A 18 8.98 -0.78 -3.65
CA ALA A 18 8.83 -2.24 -3.64
C ALA A 18 9.27 -2.86 -4.97
N THR A 19 8.87 -2.26 -6.11
CA THR A 19 9.30 -2.75 -7.44
C THR A 19 10.78 -2.53 -7.70
N ALA A 20 11.37 -1.43 -7.23
CA ALA A 20 12.79 -1.18 -7.41
C ALA A 20 13.64 -2.16 -6.58
N LEU A 21 13.21 -2.47 -5.36
CA LEU A 21 13.87 -3.41 -4.45
C LEU A 21 13.67 -4.88 -4.88
N ARG A 22 12.50 -5.20 -5.43
CA ARG A 22 12.12 -6.54 -5.89
C ARG A 22 11.50 -6.46 -7.30
N PRO A 23 12.32 -6.33 -8.36
CA PRO A 23 11.81 -6.13 -9.73
C PRO A 23 10.88 -7.23 -10.25
N LYS A 24 11.08 -8.46 -9.78
CA LYS A 24 10.31 -9.65 -10.14
C LYS A 24 9.00 -9.82 -9.34
N ARG A 25 8.72 -8.97 -8.35
CA ARG A 25 7.49 -9.08 -7.55
C ARG A 25 6.23 -9.08 -8.42
N LYS A 26 5.28 -9.92 -8.04
CA LYS A 26 3.88 -9.87 -8.49
C LYS A 26 3.26 -8.56 -8.03
N LYS A 27 2.26 -8.12 -8.81
CA LYS A 27 1.58 -6.82 -8.67
C LYS A 27 0.07 -6.94 -8.86
N ALA A 28 -0.45 -8.17 -8.85
CA ALA A 28 -1.82 -8.50 -9.23
C ALA A 28 -2.86 -8.02 -8.21
N SER A 29 -2.43 -7.54 -7.04
CA SER A 29 -3.28 -6.93 -6.02
C SER A 29 -2.72 -5.59 -5.57
N ASP A 30 -1.88 -4.96 -6.41
CA ASP A 30 -1.47 -3.59 -6.17
C ASP A 30 -2.66 -2.66 -6.42
N GLY A 31 -2.91 -1.74 -5.50
CA GLY A 31 -4.06 -0.84 -5.54
C GLY A 31 -3.68 0.57 -5.10
N LEU A 32 -4.32 1.58 -5.69
CA LEU A 32 -4.08 3.00 -5.36
C LEU A 32 -5.39 3.78 -5.23
N LEU A 33 -6.22 3.77 -6.28
CA LEU A 33 -7.52 4.44 -6.30
C LEU A 33 -8.66 3.42 -6.30
N PRO A 34 -9.83 3.76 -5.74
CA PRO A 34 -10.92 2.82 -5.59
C PRO A 34 -11.60 2.57 -6.94
N SER A 35 -12.17 1.38 -7.07
CA SER A 35 -13.13 1.07 -8.11
C SER A 35 -14.54 1.51 -7.71
N ALA A 36 -15.49 1.48 -8.65
CA ALA A 36 -16.90 1.75 -8.34
C ALA A 36 -17.47 0.75 -7.32
N ALA A 37 -17.09 -0.53 -7.43
CA ALA A 37 -17.48 -1.56 -6.47
C ALA A 37 -16.88 -1.28 -5.08
N HIS A 38 -15.60 -0.89 -5.01
CA HIS A 38 -14.94 -0.53 -3.75
C HIS A 38 -15.62 0.67 -3.08
N LEU A 39 -16.03 1.69 -3.85
CA LEU A 39 -16.77 2.84 -3.32
C LEU A 39 -18.10 2.43 -2.67
N LYS A 40 -18.82 1.48 -3.27
CA LYS A 40 -20.08 0.97 -2.72
C LYS A 40 -19.87 0.13 -1.46
N GLN A 41 -18.84 -0.70 -1.43
CA GLN A 41 -18.56 -1.61 -0.31
C GLN A 41 -17.85 -0.92 0.86
N SER A 42 -17.03 0.09 0.57
CA SER A 42 -16.14 0.77 1.53
C SER A 42 -16.17 2.30 1.29
N PRO A 43 -17.30 2.97 1.54
CA PRO A 43 -17.48 4.39 1.21
C PRO A 43 -16.52 5.34 1.96
N ASN A 44 -15.96 4.90 3.09
CA ASN A 44 -15.06 5.69 3.95
C ASN A 44 -13.58 5.27 3.85
N SER A 45 -13.21 4.50 2.82
CA SER A 45 -11.83 4.02 2.61
C SER A 45 -10.88 5.16 2.21
N ASP A 46 -9.64 5.16 2.70
CA ASP A 46 -8.63 6.18 2.34
C ASP A 46 -8.14 6.07 0.89
N HIS A 47 -8.42 4.97 0.17
CA HIS A 47 -8.29 4.95 -1.29
C HIS A 47 -9.12 6.07 -1.93
N ASN A 48 -10.28 6.40 -1.36
CA ASN A 48 -11.20 7.40 -1.90
C ASN A 48 -10.59 8.81 -1.85
N THR A 49 -9.63 9.05 -0.96
CA THR A 49 -8.90 10.31 -0.82
C THR A 49 -7.49 10.25 -1.41
N GLY A 50 -7.04 9.09 -1.90
CA GLY A 50 -5.71 8.87 -2.47
C GLY A 50 -4.61 8.63 -1.42
N TYR A 51 -4.98 8.46 -0.15
CA TYR A 51 -4.08 8.25 0.98
C TYR A 51 -3.93 6.78 1.37
N ALA A 52 -4.24 5.86 0.47
CA ALA A 52 -4.00 4.44 0.69
C ALA A 52 -3.35 3.77 -0.51
N VAL A 53 -2.67 2.66 -0.21
CA VAL A 53 -2.04 1.78 -1.18
C VAL A 53 -2.18 0.33 -0.72
N ASP A 54 -2.53 -0.54 -1.67
CA ASP A 54 -2.48 -1.98 -1.46
C ASP A 54 -1.18 -2.51 -2.10
N LEU A 55 -0.37 -3.22 -1.32
CA LEU A 55 0.86 -3.86 -1.76
C LEU A 55 0.64 -5.38 -1.87
N THR A 56 0.79 -5.93 -3.07
CA THR A 56 0.65 -7.38 -3.30
C THR A 56 1.59 -8.18 -2.39
N HIS A 57 1.05 -9.17 -1.68
CA HIS A 57 1.84 -10.16 -0.95
C HIS A 57 2.45 -11.17 -1.93
N ASP A 58 3.77 -11.27 -1.94
CA ASP A 58 4.51 -12.14 -2.83
C ASP A 58 5.87 -12.54 -2.21
N PRO A 59 5.84 -13.39 -1.18
CA PRO A 59 7.04 -13.76 -0.42
C PRO A 59 8.08 -14.44 -1.32
N ASP A 60 7.66 -15.21 -2.32
CA ASP A 60 8.54 -15.89 -3.29
C ASP A 60 9.44 -14.92 -4.07
N ASN A 61 9.01 -13.67 -4.26
CA ASN A 61 9.80 -12.63 -4.91
C ASN A 61 10.22 -11.52 -3.91
N GLY A 62 10.21 -11.83 -2.61
CA GLY A 62 10.76 -10.99 -1.56
C GLY A 62 9.87 -9.85 -1.08
N ILE A 63 8.55 -9.92 -1.30
CA ILE A 63 7.55 -9.04 -0.68
C ILE A 63 6.73 -9.85 0.31
N ASP A 64 7.29 -10.02 1.50
CA ASP A 64 6.57 -10.62 2.61
C ASP A 64 5.78 -9.54 3.37
N CYS A 65 4.45 -9.62 3.28
CA CYS A 65 3.56 -8.66 3.88
C CYS A 65 3.40 -8.88 5.38
N PHE A 66 3.70 -10.07 5.93
CA PHE A 66 3.75 -10.26 7.38
C PHE A 66 4.89 -9.44 7.97
N LEU A 67 6.10 -9.58 7.42
CA LEU A 67 7.25 -8.78 7.84
C LEU A 67 7.03 -7.28 7.63
N ILE A 68 6.50 -6.88 6.47
CA ILE A 68 6.28 -5.46 6.16
C ILE A 68 5.18 -4.89 7.06
N PHE A 69 4.11 -5.64 7.36
CA PHE A 69 3.06 -5.21 8.28
C PHE A 69 3.65 -4.88 9.65
N ASP A 70 4.49 -5.75 10.19
CA ASP A 70 5.15 -5.51 11.48
C ASP A 70 6.09 -4.30 11.45
N LYS A 71 6.95 -4.20 10.43
CA LYS A 71 7.90 -3.09 10.31
C LYS A 71 7.23 -1.74 10.14
N LEU A 72 6.11 -1.69 9.40
CA LEU A 72 5.40 -0.43 9.16
C LEU A 72 4.60 0.07 10.37
N LYS A 73 4.45 -0.72 11.45
CA LYS A 73 3.88 -0.22 12.71
C LYS A 73 4.74 0.90 13.33
N GLU A 74 6.04 0.89 13.06
CA GLU A 74 6.97 1.91 13.55
C GLU A 74 7.01 3.16 12.66
N ASP A 75 6.42 3.11 11.45
CA ASP A 75 6.48 4.22 10.50
C ASP A 75 5.46 5.31 10.85
N LYS A 76 5.98 6.50 11.20
CA LYS A 76 5.17 7.65 11.62
C LYS A 76 4.15 8.12 10.57
N ARG A 77 4.32 7.79 9.29
CA ARG A 77 3.41 8.17 8.20
C ARG A 77 2.16 7.29 8.16
N VAL A 78 2.22 6.09 8.74
CA VAL A 78 1.13 5.12 8.71
C VAL A 78 0.00 5.56 9.66
N LYS A 79 -1.22 5.60 9.13
CA LYS A 79 -2.46 5.87 9.86
C LYS A 79 -3.05 4.57 10.41
N TYR A 80 -3.14 3.54 9.58
CA TYR A 80 -3.44 2.16 9.95
C TYR A 80 -3.00 1.18 8.86
N LEU A 81 -2.92 -0.09 9.21
CA LEU A 81 -2.59 -1.20 8.32
C LEU A 81 -3.69 -2.26 8.37
N ILE A 82 -3.96 -2.94 7.25
CA ILE A 82 -4.84 -4.11 7.23
C ILE A 82 -4.17 -5.22 6.43
N PHE A 83 -4.01 -6.39 7.04
CA PHE A 83 -3.51 -7.58 6.35
C PHE A 83 -4.03 -8.83 7.04
N HIS A 84 -4.43 -9.82 6.23
CA HIS A 84 -4.82 -11.14 6.72
C HIS A 84 -5.87 -11.12 7.86
N SER A 85 -6.93 -10.34 7.66
CA SER A 85 -8.00 -10.10 8.65
C SER A 85 -7.56 -9.49 9.98
N VAL A 86 -6.38 -8.86 10.03
CA VAL A 86 -5.90 -8.06 11.17
C VAL A 86 -5.85 -6.60 10.74
N ILE A 87 -6.30 -5.71 11.62
CA ILE A 87 -6.12 -4.27 11.49
C ILE A 87 -5.25 -3.77 12.63
N TRP A 88 -4.30 -2.91 12.33
CA TRP A 88 -3.47 -2.22 13.31
C TRP A 88 -3.54 -0.72 13.14
N SER A 89 -3.56 0.02 14.25
CA SER A 89 -3.23 1.44 14.27
C SER A 89 -2.45 1.79 15.53
N ALA A 90 -1.66 2.87 15.49
CA ALA A 90 -0.89 3.31 16.66
C ALA A 90 -1.76 3.59 17.89
N LYS A 91 -3.03 3.99 17.69
CA LYS A 91 -3.97 4.28 18.78
C LYS A 91 -4.54 3.01 19.43
N ASN A 92 -4.89 2.01 18.61
CA ASN A 92 -5.71 0.88 19.06
C ASN A 92 -4.92 -0.44 19.16
N GLY A 93 -3.67 -0.47 18.71
CA GLY A 93 -2.94 -1.72 18.54
C GLY A 93 -3.58 -2.62 17.48
N GLU A 94 -3.32 -3.93 17.57
CA GLU A 94 -3.92 -4.92 16.70
C GLU A 94 -5.31 -5.35 17.16
N SER A 95 -6.20 -5.55 16.20
CA SER A 95 -7.50 -6.16 16.43
C SER A 95 -7.99 -6.90 15.19
N ARG A 96 -9.06 -7.68 15.33
CA ARG A 96 -9.66 -8.39 14.21
C ARG A 96 -10.30 -7.41 13.24
N TYR A 97 -9.92 -7.49 11.97
CA TYR A 97 -10.59 -6.76 10.88
C TYR A 97 -11.82 -7.53 10.39
N THR A 98 -12.98 -6.88 10.44
CA THR A 98 -14.28 -7.49 10.15
C THR A 98 -14.83 -7.15 8.76
N GLY A 99 -14.16 -6.29 7.99
CA GLY A 99 -14.60 -5.90 6.64
C GLY A 99 -14.70 -7.09 5.67
N ILE A 100 -15.45 -6.89 4.58
CA ILE A 100 -15.80 -7.94 3.61
C ILE A 100 -14.54 -8.51 2.94
N ASN A 101 -13.68 -7.64 2.40
CA ASN A 101 -12.39 -8.04 1.87
C ASN A 101 -11.42 -8.35 3.02
N LYS A 102 -10.96 -9.59 3.13
CA LYS A 102 -10.09 -10.04 4.22
C LYS A 102 -8.62 -9.65 4.09
N HIS A 103 -8.21 -9.00 2.98
CA HIS A 103 -6.83 -8.56 2.75
C HIS A 103 -5.81 -9.72 2.81
N ASN A 104 -6.19 -10.89 2.28
CA ASN A 104 -5.32 -12.09 2.29
C ASN A 104 -4.31 -12.10 1.12
N LYS A 105 -4.42 -11.16 0.18
CA LYS A 105 -3.58 -11.09 -1.04
C LYS A 105 -2.70 -9.85 -1.11
N HIS A 106 -2.95 -8.86 -0.27
CA HIS A 106 -2.23 -7.60 -0.24
C HIS A 106 -2.28 -6.99 1.16
N LEU A 107 -1.22 -6.26 1.51
CA LEU A 107 -1.19 -5.38 2.66
C LEU A 107 -1.79 -4.03 2.27
N HIS A 108 -2.84 -3.61 2.97
CA HIS A 108 -3.37 -2.26 2.89
C HIS A 108 -2.59 -1.34 3.83
N ILE A 109 -2.12 -0.21 3.28
CA ILE A 109 -1.39 0.82 4.01
C ILE A 109 -2.17 2.13 3.88
N SER A 110 -2.78 2.59 4.97
CA SER A 110 -3.36 3.92 5.05
C SER A 110 -2.32 4.92 5.58
N ILE A 111 -2.25 6.08 4.94
CA ILE A 111 -1.24 7.12 5.16
C ILE A 111 -1.93 8.32 5.82
N LYS A 112 -1.28 8.90 6.83
CA LYS A 112 -1.77 10.13 7.47
C LYS A 112 -1.88 11.26 6.47
N ASP A 113 -2.95 12.04 6.58
CA ASP A 113 -3.31 13.09 5.63
C ASP A 113 -2.22 14.16 5.46
N ASN A 114 -1.37 14.40 6.48
CA ASN A 114 -0.24 15.33 6.41
C ASN A 114 1.05 14.72 5.82
N CYS A 115 1.07 13.43 5.47
CA CYS A 115 2.24 12.71 4.96
C CYS A 115 2.15 12.37 3.47
N GLY A 116 1.14 12.86 2.74
CA GLY A 116 0.90 12.49 1.34
C GLY A 116 2.05 12.77 0.37
N ASN A 117 2.92 13.74 0.69
CA ASN A 117 4.08 14.08 -0.15
C ASN A 117 5.40 13.43 0.33
N ASP A 118 5.39 12.73 1.47
CA ASP A 118 6.59 12.13 2.05
C ASP A 118 6.96 10.83 1.31
N THR A 119 7.91 10.96 0.38
CA THR A 119 8.41 9.85 -0.44
C THR A 119 9.73 9.26 0.07
N SER A 120 10.10 9.57 1.32
CA SER A 120 11.26 8.95 1.98
C SER A 120 11.17 7.41 1.97
N PRO A 121 12.27 6.68 2.15
CA PRO A 121 12.27 5.22 2.08
C PRO A 121 11.18 4.57 2.95
N TRP A 122 10.29 3.81 2.32
CA TRP A 122 9.25 2.99 2.95
C TRP A 122 9.80 1.66 3.48
N PHE A 123 10.90 1.18 2.89
CA PHE A 123 11.49 -0.12 3.24
C PHE A 123 13.00 0.00 3.51
N PRO A 124 13.45 0.87 4.44
CA PRO A 124 14.88 1.06 4.70
C PRO A 124 15.60 -0.23 5.13
N TRP A 125 14.90 -1.18 5.73
CA TRP A 125 15.44 -2.49 6.13
C TRP A 125 15.65 -3.47 4.97
N MET A 126 15.13 -3.19 3.76
CA MET A 126 15.25 -4.07 2.59
C MET A 126 16.50 -3.81 1.74
N GLY A 127 17.39 -2.94 2.22
CA GLY A 127 18.58 -2.49 1.50
C GLY A 127 18.29 -1.40 0.47
N THR A 128 19.23 -1.19 -0.44
CA THR A 128 19.16 -0.11 -1.43
C THR A 128 18.97 -0.67 -2.84
N ALA A 129 17.91 -0.23 -3.53
CA ALA A 129 17.74 -0.53 -4.94
C ALA A 129 18.78 0.21 -5.81
N THR A 130 19.29 -0.45 -6.85
CA THR A 130 20.19 0.17 -7.83
C THR A 130 19.50 1.33 -8.56
N THR A 131 20.29 2.29 -9.05
CA THR A 131 19.78 3.41 -9.84
C THR A 131 18.98 2.94 -11.06
N LEU A 132 19.48 1.91 -11.75
CA LEU A 132 18.79 1.31 -12.90
C LEU A 132 17.40 0.76 -12.51
N ASN A 133 17.29 0.06 -11.37
CA ASN A 133 16.00 -0.49 -10.92
C ASN A 133 15.02 0.61 -10.50
N LYS A 134 15.51 1.70 -9.89
CA LYS A 134 14.68 2.87 -9.55
C LYS A 134 14.09 3.51 -10.81
N VAL A 135 14.90 3.70 -11.85
CA VAL A 135 14.45 4.24 -13.16
C VAL A 135 13.45 3.29 -13.81
N LYS A 136 13.74 1.99 -13.87
CA LYS A 136 12.80 0.99 -14.43
C LYS A 136 11.48 0.96 -13.67
N ALA A 137 11.49 1.14 -12.35
CA ALA A 137 10.27 1.16 -11.55
C ALA A 137 9.45 2.45 -11.73
N SER A 138 10.08 3.60 -11.97
CA SER A 138 9.37 4.89 -12.09
C SER A 138 8.55 5.01 -13.37
N VAL A 139 9.00 4.35 -14.45
CA VAL A 139 8.34 4.35 -15.77
C VAL A 139 7.31 3.23 -15.93
N LYS A 140 7.24 2.27 -14.99
CA LYS A 140 6.22 1.22 -15.06
C LYS A 140 4.82 1.82 -14.83
N PRO A 141 3.80 1.35 -15.58
CA PRO A 141 2.43 1.76 -15.33
C PRO A 141 2.01 1.50 -13.89
N LEU A 142 1.29 2.46 -13.31
CA LEU A 142 0.64 2.27 -12.01
C LEU A 142 -0.56 1.32 -12.15
N PRO A 143 -0.97 0.63 -11.06
CA PRO A 143 -2.15 -0.21 -11.09
C PRO A 143 -3.39 0.59 -11.53
N LYS A 144 -4.17 -0.01 -12.43
CA LYS A 144 -5.47 0.54 -12.82
C LYS A 144 -6.46 0.33 -11.67
N LYS A 145 -7.54 1.11 -11.67
CA LYS A 145 -8.70 0.84 -10.80
C LYS A 145 -9.23 -0.55 -11.18
N GLU A 146 -9.21 -1.50 -10.24
CA GLU A 146 -9.68 -2.86 -10.53
C GLU A 146 -11.21 -2.87 -10.65
N ASN A 147 -11.75 -3.24 -11.81
CA ASN A 147 -13.15 -3.61 -11.93
C ASN A 147 -13.31 -5.04 -11.39
N LYS A 148 -13.44 -5.21 -10.08
CA LYS A 148 -13.84 -6.49 -9.46
C LYS A 148 -15.25 -6.36 -8.91
#